data_AF-A0AAV9ARF8-F1
#
_entry.id   AF-A0AAV9ARF8-F1
#
_cell.length_a   1.000
_cell.length_b   1.000
_cell.length_c   1.000
_cell.angle_alpha   90.00
_cell.angle_beta   90.00
_cell.angle_gamma   90.00
#
_symmetry.space_group_name_H-M   'P 1'
#
loop_
_entity.id
_entity.type
_entity.pdbx_description
1 polymer ?
#
loop_
_entity_poly.entity_id
_entity_poly.type
_entity_poly.pdbx_seq_one_letter_code
_entity_poly.pdbx_strand_id
1 'polypeptide(L)'
;MDSDFGIPRQLSDLQKQRTLYQPELPPCLQGTAVRVEFGDATTTADFSGANMISRLFPSTYGQPLAHFLRPKVVVPDAQIITELPAIRVGLVFCGRQSPGGHNVVWGLHDALKMHNTSSVLLGFVGGTEGLFAQKTLEITDEVLSTYKNQGGYDMLGRTKDQIRTTEQVNAALASCMALKLDGLVIIGGVTSNTDAAQLSETFADAKCTTKVVGVPVTLNGDLRNQFVETSVGFDTICKVNSQLISNVCTDALSAEKVILGEEVAASKLTLFDITKQICDAIQARAEQDKFHGVVLLPEGLIESIPEIYALLQLLLNPESDDSAQLSQIETEKLLAQLVETEMNKRMKEGTYKGKKFNAICHFFGYQARGSLPSKFDCDYAYLSNRIYPTIIGLLRNNATKFLMDDIYRNPGPLQFDGPGSDSKTVTLCVEDQDYMGRIKKLQQYLEEVRKIVKPGCSQEVLKAALSAMASVTDVLSVISAPSFGGHTY
;
A
#
# COMPACT_ATOMS: atom_id res chain seq x y z
N MET A 1 17.14 -7.68 23.16
CA MET A 1 18.36 -7.41 22.39
C MET A 1 18.60 -5.93 22.46
N ASP A 2 19.69 -5.49 23.08
CA ASP A 2 20.13 -4.11 22.94
C ASP A 2 20.52 -3.92 21.49
N SER A 3 19.72 -3.15 20.77
CA SER A 3 19.87 -2.94 19.33
C SER A 3 20.55 -1.60 19.12
N ASP A 4 21.59 -1.60 18.28
CA ASP A 4 22.42 -0.45 17.93
C ASP A 4 21.68 0.54 17.02
N PHE A 5 20.57 1.10 17.53
CA PHE A 5 19.73 2.05 16.82
C PHE A 5 20.49 3.35 16.55
N GLY A 6 20.41 3.83 15.31
CA GLY A 6 21.11 5.02 14.84
C GLY A 6 22.63 4.92 14.67
N ILE A 7 23.25 3.80 15.03
CA ILE A 7 24.72 3.67 14.95
C ILE A 7 25.15 3.49 13.48
N PRO A 8 26.10 4.30 12.97
CA PRO A 8 26.63 4.16 11.62
C PRO A 8 27.21 2.77 11.35
N ARG A 9 26.94 2.22 10.16
CA ARG A 9 27.26 0.83 9.82
C ARG A 9 28.35 0.66 8.77
N GLN A 10 29.05 -0.47 8.86
CA GLN A 10 29.89 -0.95 7.78
C GLN A 10 29.01 -1.39 6.59
N LEU A 11 29.07 -0.65 5.48
CA LEU A 11 28.37 -0.96 4.25
C LEU A 11 29.21 -1.85 3.32
N SER A 12 28.55 -2.75 2.59
CA SER A 12 29.15 -3.41 1.41
C SER A 12 29.35 -2.43 0.26
N ASP A 13 30.17 -2.75 -0.73
CA ASP A 13 30.49 -1.82 -1.83
C ASP A 13 29.27 -1.45 -2.68
N LEU A 14 28.33 -2.38 -2.90
CA LEU A 14 27.04 -2.07 -3.53
C LEU A 14 26.24 -1.06 -2.69
N GLN A 15 26.20 -1.23 -1.37
CA GLN A 15 25.48 -0.31 -0.49
C GLN A 15 26.13 1.08 -0.45
N LYS A 16 27.47 1.16 -0.46
CA LYS A 16 28.21 2.44 -0.59
C LYS A 16 27.92 3.15 -1.92
N GLN A 17 27.73 2.41 -3.02
CA GLN A 17 27.30 3.02 -4.28
C GLN A 17 25.83 3.46 -4.21
N ARG A 18 24.95 2.71 -3.54
CA ARG A 18 23.54 3.10 -3.37
C ARG A 18 23.35 4.35 -2.52
N THR A 19 24.18 4.63 -1.51
CA THR A 19 24.07 5.90 -0.74
C THR A 19 24.32 7.15 -1.59
N LEU A 20 24.98 7.02 -2.75
CA LEU A 20 25.24 8.14 -3.66
C LEU A 20 24.00 8.57 -4.47
N TYR A 21 23.04 7.65 -4.71
CA TYR A 21 21.83 7.95 -5.49
C TYR A 21 21.02 9.07 -4.85
N GLN A 22 20.72 10.12 -5.62
CA GLN A 22 19.88 11.24 -5.19
C GLN A 22 18.45 11.04 -5.72
N PRO A 23 17.44 10.89 -4.85
CA PRO A 23 16.06 10.74 -5.26
C PRO A 23 15.54 11.96 -6.04
N GLU A 24 14.73 11.71 -7.08
CA GLU A 24 14.17 12.79 -7.89
C GLU A 24 12.99 13.52 -7.20
N LEU A 25 12.99 14.86 -7.25
CA LEU A 25 11.90 15.70 -6.72
C LEU A 25 11.00 16.22 -7.85
N PRO A 26 9.65 16.18 -7.72
CA PRO A 26 8.75 16.77 -8.69
C PRO A 26 8.92 18.30 -8.69
N PRO A 27 8.72 18.99 -9.82
CA PRO A 27 9.00 20.42 -9.93
C PRO A 27 8.26 21.33 -8.93
N CYS A 28 7.14 20.90 -8.36
CA CYS A 28 6.39 21.64 -7.33
C CYS A 28 7.04 21.63 -5.93
N LEU A 29 8.03 20.77 -5.70
CA LEU A 29 8.71 20.58 -4.40
C LEU A 29 10.22 20.85 -4.48
N GLN A 30 10.69 21.36 -5.62
CA GLN A 30 12.08 21.78 -5.80
C GLN A 30 12.29 23.19 -5.23
N GLY A 31 13.27 23.34 -4.34
CA GLY A 31 13.57 24.59 -3.63
C GLY A 31 12.72 24.80 -2.36
N THR A 32 12.84 26.00 -1.78
CA THR A 32 12.22 26.38 -0.50
C THR A 32 10.79 26.90 -0.62
N ALA A 33 10.35 27.35 -1.80
CA ALA A 33 9.04 27.94 -2.00
C ALA A 33 8.01 26.91 -2.46
N VAL A 34 7.11 26.49 -1.57
CA VAL A 34 6.04 25.53 -1.83
C VAL A 34 4.72 26.27 -2.02
N ARG A 35 3.97 25.94 -3.07
CA ARG A 35 2.66 26.54 -3.39
C ARG A 35 1.55 25.51 -3.20
N VAL A 36 0.52 25.83 -2.42
CA VAL A 36 -0.60 24.94 -2.11
C VAL A 36 -1.93 25.58 -2.47
N GLU A 37 -2.78 24.83 -3.16
CA GLU A 37 -4.18 25.14 -3.43
C GLU A 37 -5.07 24.10 -2.74
N PHE A 38 -6.02 24.56 -1.93
CA PHE A 38 -7.00 23.67 -1.29
C PHE A 38 -8.23 23.53 -2.20
N GLY A 39 -8.52 22.29 -2.59
CA GLY A 39 -9.68 21.93 -3.41
C GLY A 39 -10.89 21.52 -2.56
N ASP A 40 -11.74 20.69 -3.16
CA ASP A 40 -12.98 20.23 -2.54
C ASP A 40 -12.74 19.43 -1.24
N ALA A 41 -13.75 19.46 -0.36
CA ALA A 41 -13.82 18.66 0.86
C ALA A 41 -13.83 17.16 0.53
N THR A 42 -13.07 16.38 1.29
CA THR A 42 -13.03 14.91 1.16
C THR A 42 -14.29 14.24 1.72
N THR A 43 -14.50 12.97 1.36
CA THR A 43 -15.58 12.12 1.90
C THR A 43 -15.09 10.67 1.97
N THR A 44 -15.82 9.81 2.69
CA THR A 44 -15.54 8.36 2.70
C THR A 44 -15.71 7.75 1.31
N ALA A 45 -14.93 6.72 1.00
CA ALA A 45 -15.02 5.97 -0.26
C ALA A 45 -16.36 5.21 -0.41
N ASP A 46 -16.93 4.77 0.71
CA ASP A 46 -18.31 4.27 0.80
C ASP A 46 -19.19 5.37 1.43
N PHE A 47 -20.23 5.79 0.70
CA PHE A 47 -21.20 6.78 1.15
C PHE A 47 -22.12 6.25 2.26
N SER A 48 -22.30 4.94 2.39
CA SER A 48 -23.15 4.34 3.43
C SER A 48 -22.63 4.61 4.84
N GLY A 49 -21.31 4.53 5.01
CA GLY A 49 -20.62 4.80 6.28
C GLY A 49 -20.43 6.28 6.60
N ALA A 50 -20.61 7.19 5.63
CA ALA A 50 -20.27 8.62 5.76
C ALA A 50 -20.84 9.27 7.04
N ASN A 51 -22.14 9.08 7.30
CA ASN A 51 -22.84 9.62 8.46
C ASN A 51 -22.36 9.05 9.82
N MET A 52 -21.78 7.85 9.82
CA MET A 52 -21.21 7.23 11.03
C MET A 52 -19.79 7.75 11.25
N ILE A 53 -18.95 7.76 10.21
CA ILE A 53 -17.59 8.26 10.27
C ILE A 53 -17.57 9.76 10.62
N SER A 54 -18.46 10.58 10.07
CA SER A 54 -18.54 12.01 10.39
C SER A 54 -18.95 12.29 11.85
N ARG A 55 -19.55 11.33 12.56
CA ARG A 55 -19.86 11.41 14.00
C ARG A 55 -18.71 10.92 14.87
N LEU A 56 -17.88 10.01 14.36
CA LEU A 56 -16.68 9.51 15.04
C LEU A 56 -15.48 10.46 14.86
N PHE A 57 -15.46 11.24 13.78
CA PHE A 57 -14.39 12.16 13.42
C PHE A 57 -14.88 13.62 13.22
N PRO A 58 -15.63 14.22 14.17
CA PRO A 58 -16.24 15.55 14.00
C PRO A 58 -15.24 16.69 13.71
N SER A 59 -13.98 16.58 14.15
CA SER A 59 -12.93 17.58 14.00
C SER A 59 -12.06 17.38 12.74
N THR A 60 -11.98 16.15 12.20
CA THR A 60 -11.12 15.83 11.03
C THR A 60 -11.88 15.39 9.77
N TYR A 61 -13.17 15.06 9.86
CA TYR A 61 -13.98 14.70 8.70
C TYR A 61 -14.11 15.86 7.70
N GLY A 62 -14.02 15.55 6.40
CA GLY A 62 -14.29 16.51 5.34
C GLY A 62 -13.19 17.55 5.09
N GLN A 63 -11.97 17.34 5.59
CA GLN A 63 -10.85 18.23 5.28
C GLN A 63 -10.59 18.31 3.76
N PRO A 64 -10.18 19.49 3.23
CA PRO A 64 -10.00 19.70 1.79
C PRO A 64 -8.74 19.04 1.23
N LEU A 65 -8.81 18.62 -0.03
CA LEU A 65 -7.63 18.09 -0.75
C LEU A 65 -6.59 19.18 -1.00
N ALA A 66 -5.33 18.95 -0.61
CA ALA A 66 -4.23 19.89 -0.79
C ALA A 66 -3.41 19.58 -2.06
N HIS A 67 -3.45 20.48 -3.05
CA HIS A 67 -2.76 20.35 -4.33
C HIS A 67 -1.49 21.19 -4.37
N PHE A 68 -0.34 20.57 -4.68
CA PHE A 68 0.95 21.28 -4.81
C PHE A 68 1.16 21.80 -6.24
N LEU A 69 1.31 23.12 -6.37
CA LEU A 69 1.44 23.81 -7.64
C LEU A 69 2.92 23.97 -8.05
N ARG A 70 3.19 23.93 -9.36
CA ARG A 70 4.54 24.21 -9.87
C ARG A 70 4.93 25.67 -9.59
N PRO A 71 6.21 26.02 -9.36
CA PRO A 71 6.63 27.33 -8.83
C PRO A 71 6.23 28.55 -9.67
N LYS A 72 5.97 28.36 -10.97
CA LYS A 72 5.57 29.42 -11.92
C LYS A 72 4.05 29.54 -12.14
N VAL A 73 3.24 28.69 -11.51
CA VAL A 73 1.78 28.75 -11.63
C VAL A 73 1.24 29.81 -10.66
N VAL A 74 0.46 30.75 -11.20
CA VAL A 74 -0.24 31.78 -10.45
C VAL A 74 -1.72 31.44 -10.43
N VAL A 75 -2.21 30.99 -9.29
CA VAL A 75 -3.64 30.82 -8.99
C VAL A 75 -3.99 31.87 -7.92
N PRO A 76 -5.16 32.56 -8.00
CA PRO A 76 -5.49 33.66 -7.09
C PRO A 76 -5.42 33.29 -5.60
N ASP A 77 -5.88 32.09 -5.25
CA ASP A 77 -6.05 31.63 -3.87
C ASP A 77 -4.92 30.69 -3.37
N ALA A 78 -3.84 30.54 -4.15
CA ALA A 78 -2.72 29.68 -3.77
C ALA A 78 -1.89 30.26 -2.63
N GLN A 79 -1.75 29.51 -1.55
CA GLN A 79 -0.88 29.85 -0.42
C GLN A 79 0.57 29.58 -0.81
N ILE A 80 1.47 30.54 -0.51
CA ILE A 80 2.90 30.44 -0.80
C ILE A 80 3.66 30.33 0.53
N ILE A 81 4.20 29.16 0.81
CA ILE A 81 5.06 28.88 1.97
C ILE A 81 6.50 29.06 1.49
N THR A 82 7.26 29.95 2.13
CA THR A 82 8.65 30.29 1.76
C THR A 82 9.64 29.94 2.88
N GLU A 83 9.29 30.30 4.11
CA GLU A 83 10.02 29.97 5.32
C GLU A 83 9.03 29.39 6.36
N LEU A 84 9.53 28.48 7.20
CA LEU A 84 8.79 27.93 8.33
C LEU A 84 9.51 28.30 9.64
N PRO A 85 8.78 28.49 10.74
CA PRO A 85 9.41 28.56 12.06
C PRO A 85 10.17 27.26 12.34
N ALA A 86 11.12 27.29 13.28
CA ALA A 86 11.80 26.08 13.71
C ALA A 86 10.78 25.14 14.39
N ILE A 87 10.58 23.96 13.81
CA ILE A 87 9.58 22.99 14.27
C ILE A 87 10.23 21.68 14.75
N ARG A 88 9.53 20.98 15.62
CA ARG A 88 9.93 19.70 16.20
C ARG A 88 8.99 18.61 15.68
N VAL A 89 9.52 17.69 14.91
CA VAL A 89 8.74 16.58 14.32
C VAL A 89 9.21 15.26 14.93
N GLY A 90 8.26 14.48 15.46
CA GLY A 90 8.49 13.09 15.83
C GLY A 90 8.14 12.16 14.67
N LEU A 91 8.84 11.03 14.52
CA LEU A 91 8.50 10.00 13.55
C LEU A 91 8.57 8.60 14.19
N VAL A 92 7.69 7.69 13.75
CA VAL A 92 7.63 6.32 14.25
C VAL A 92 7.41 5.31 13.13
N PHE A 93 8.13 4.19 13.16
CA PHE A 93 7.90 3.04 12.28
C PHE A 93 6.91 2.06 12.92
N CYS A 94 5.78 1.82 12.25
CA CYS A 94 4.73 0.92 12.71
C CYS A 94 4.53 -0.26 11.74
N GLY A 95 4.07 -1.40 12.28
CA GLY A 95 3.67 -2.56 11.47
C GLY A 95 4.83 -3.34 10.84
N ARG A 96 4.64 -3.88 9.63
CA ARG A 96 5.64 -4.71 8.92
C ARG A 96 6.61 -3.82 8.13
N GLN A 97 7.91 -4.10 8.20
CA GLN A 97 8.93 -3.34 7.46
C GLN A 97 8.77 -3.46 5.94
N SER A 98 9.07 -2.39 5.22
CA SER A 98 9.01 -2.29 3.75
C SER A 98 10.25 -1.55 3.22
N PRO A 99 10.80 -1.90 2.04
CA PRO A 99 11.85 -1.13 1.39
C PRO A 99 11.44 0.35 1.22
N GLY A 100 12.39 1.27 1.41
CA GLY A 100 12.14 2.72 1.30
C GLY A 100 11.82 3.44 2.61
N GLY A 101 11.52 2.74 3.72
CA GLY A 101 11.25 3.39 5.01
C GLY A 101 12.32 4.39 5.47
N HIS A 102 13.61 4.08 5.29
CA HIS A 102 14.70 5.01 5.60
C HIS A 102 14.73 6.25 4.67
N ASN A 103 14.28 6.13 3.42
CA ASN A 103 14.17 7.27 2.49
C ASN A 103 13.04 8.22 2.88
N VAL A 104 11.95 7.72 3.49
CA VAL A 104 10.89 8.53 4.09
C VAL A 104 11.45 9.42 5.20
N VAL A 105 12.31 8.87 6.07
CA VAL A 105 13.00 9.61 7.13
C VAL A 105 13.99 10.63 6.56
N TRP A 106 14.79 10.25 5.56
CA TRP A 106 15.74 11.15 4.90
C TRP A 106 15.03 12.34 4.22
N GLY A 107 13.97 12.11 3.45
CA GLY A 107 13.20 13.19 2.80
C GLY A 107 12.58 14.18 3.78
N LEU A 108 12.16 13.70 4.96
CA LEU A 108 11.67 14.54 6.04
C LEU A 108 12.79 15.37 6.70
N HIS A 109 13.93 14.76 6.99
CA HIS A 109 15.10 15.47 7.52
C HIS A 109 15.52 16.60 6.59
N ASP A 110 15.72 16.30 5.30
CA ASP A 110 16.22 17.28 4.33
C ASP A 110 15.18 18.38 4.06
N ALA A 111 13.87 18.05 4.03
CA ALA A 111 12.82 19.07 3.96
C ALA A 111 12.82 20.00 5.18
N LEU A 112 12.93 19.45 6.40
CA LEU A 112 12.98 20.24 7.64
C LEU A 112 14.19 21.17 7.66
N LYS A 113 15.39 20.65 7.37
CA LYS A 113 16.64 21.44 7.36
C LYS A 113 16.66 22.47 6.23
N MET A 114 16.05 22.18 5.08
CA MET A 114 15.93 23.11 3.95
C MET A 114 15.04 24.32 4.27
N HIS A 115 13.96 24.13 5.03
CA HIS A 115 13.09 25.25 5.44
C HIS A 115 13.60 25.98 6.69
N ASN A 116 14.19 25.27 7.66
CA ASN A 116 14.78 25.86 8.86
C ASN A 116 15.83 24.93 9.50
N THR A 117 17.10 25.33 9.52
CA THR A 117 18.20 24.51 10.07
C THR A 117 18.03 24.15 11.55
N SER A 118 17.31 24.98 12.31
CA SER A 118 17.02 24.79 13.74
C SER A 118 15.84 23.85 14.01
N SER A 119 15.13 23.37 12.98
CA SER A 119 14.12 22.32 13.14
C SER A 119 14.77 21.00 13.57
N VAL A 120 14.05 20.22 14.38
CA VAL A 120 14.54 18.97 14.99
C VAL A 120 13.66 17.80 14.55
N LEU A 121 14.28 16.71 14.13
CA LEU A 121 13.61 15.45 13.79
C LEU A 121 13.96 14.38 14.83
N LEU A 122 12.95 13.86 15.52
CA LEU A 122 13.10 12.82 16.55
C LEU A 122 12.50 11.51 16.07
N GLY A 123 13.30 10.46 16.01
CA GLY A 123 12.84 9.09 15.78
C GLY A 123 12.49 8.39 17.09
N PHE A 124 11.27 7.85 17.19
CA PHE A 124 10.88 7.00 18.31
C PHE A 124 11.47 5.59 18.17
N VAL A 125 12.21 5.18 19.19
CA VAL A 125 13.07 4.00 19.16
C VAL A 125 12.33 2.79 19.72
N GLY A 126 12.13 1.79 18.86
CA GLY A 126 11.28 0.63 19.15
C GLY A 126 9.81 0.94 18.90
N GLY A 127 9.48 1.56 17.77
CA GLY A 127 8.09 1.77 17.34
C GLY A 127 7.24 2.55 18.35
N THR A 128 5.99 2.13 18.52
CA THR A 128 5.00 2.75 19.42
C THR A 128 5.33 2.56 20.89
N GLU A 129 5.97 1.46 21.29
CA GLU A 129 6.53 1.32 22.65
C GLU A 129 7.52 2.46 22.95
N GLY A 130 8.37 2.79 21.96
CA GLY A 130 9.26 3.96 22.02
C GLY A 130 8.53 5.29 22.12
N LEU A 131 7.40 5.44 21.40
CA LEU A 131 6.52 6.60 21.49
C LEU A 131 5.94 6.77 22.89
N PHE A 132 5.35 5.72 23.47
CA PHE A 132 4.74 5.76 24.81
C PHE A 132 5.78 5.98 25.91
N ALA A 133 6.99 5.40 25.75
CA ALA A 133 8.10 5.55 26.69
C ALA A 133 8.95 6.83 26.47
N GLN A 134 8.60 7.68 25.49
CA GLN A 134 9.37 8.87 25.08
C GLN A 134 10.83 8.58 24.70
N LYS A 135 11.14 7.32 24.33
CA LYS A 135 12.48 6.88 23.95
C LYS A 135 12.77 7.35 22.52
N THR A 136 13.61 8.38 22.40
CA THR A 136 13.89 9.06 21.14
C THR A 136 15.37 9.04 20.77
N LEU A 137 15.62 9.12 19.46
CA LEU A 137 16.91 9.37 18.83
C LEU A 137 16.77 10.62 17.96
N GLU A 138 17.68 11.59 18.07
CA GLU A 138 17.71 12.72 17.11
C GLU A 138 18.30 12.26 15.77
N ILE A 139 17.57 12.53 14.69
CA ILE A 139 17.99 12.16 13.33
C ILE A 139 18.90 13.26 12.78
N THR A 140 20.16 12.91 12.54
CA THR A 140 21.19 13.80 11.99
C THR A 140 21.74 13.27 10.66
N ASP A 141 22.48 14.09 9.91
CA ASP A 141 23.19 13.64 8.71
C ASP A 141 24.18 12.49 8.97
N GLU A 142 24.79 12.46 10.15
CA GLU A 142 25.68 11.37 10.57
C GLU A 142 24.91 10.05 10.72
N VAL A 143 23.78 10.08 11.43
CA VAL A 143 22.86 8.92 11.55
C VAL A 143 22.37 8.49 10.17
N LEU A 144 21.97 9.42 9.30
CA LEU A 144 21.45 9.10 7.97
C LEU A 144 22.52 8.56 7.01
N SER A 145 23.80 8.90 7.20
CA SER A 145 24.89 8.62 6.26
C SER A 145 24.95 7.17 5.76
N THR A 146 24.69 6.20 6.64
CA THR A 146 24.72 4.75 6.31
C THR A 146 23.35 4.14 6.04
N TYR A 147 22.28 4.94 6.01
CA TYR A 147 20.89 4.48 5.84
C TYR A 147 20.21 5.04 4.58
N LYS A 148 20.77 6.07 3.93
CA LYS A 148 20.29 6.57 2.64
C LYS A 148 20.24 5.44 1.60
N ASN A 149 19.07 5.24 0.98
CA ASN A 149 18.80 4.19 -0.02
C ASN A 149 18.99 2.74 0.47
N GLN A 150 18.91 2.50 1.79
CA GLN A 150 19.00 1.16 2.38
C GLN A 150 17.61 0.59 2.72
N GLY A 151 17.48 -0.74 2.68
CA GLY A 151 16.31 -1.46 3.16
C GLY A 151 16.21 -1.55 4.69
N GLY A 152 15.13 -2.16 5.19
CA GLY A 152 14.89 -2.37 6.62
C GLY A 152 14.33 -1.14 7.35
N TYR A 153 13.99 -1.32 8.63
CA TYR A 153 13.48 -0.30 9.60
C TYR A 153 14.39 -0.18 10.84
N ASP A 154 15.50 -0.88 10.82
CA ASP A 154 16.49 -1.09 11.89
C ASP A 154 17.33 0.15 12.26
N MET A 155 17.08 1.32 11.65
CA MET A 155 17.55 2.61 12.18
C MET A 155 16.94 2.91 13.55
N LEU A 156 15.64 2.73 13.68
CA LEU A 156 14.87 3.02 14.91
C LEU A 156 14.24 1.77 15.51
N GLY A 157 14.15 0.68 14.74
CA GLY A 157 13.31 -0.45 15.10
C GLY A 157 11.83 -0.12 14.89
N ARG A 158 10.98 -1.10 15.20
CA ARG A 158 9.55 -1.06 14.92
C ARG A 158 8.82 -2.07 15.78
N THR A 159 7.53 -1.85 15.97
CA THR A 159 6.65 -2.74 16.71
C THR A 159 5.53 -3.30 15.81
N LYS A 160 4.71 -4.20 16.36
CA LYS A 160 3.57 -4.83 15.66
C LYS A 160 2.21 -4.44 16.24
N ASP A 161 2.20 -3.77 17.39
CA ASP A 161 0.99 -3.37 18.09
C ASP A 161 0.23 -2.27 17.32
N GLN A 162 -1.03 -2.13 17.70
CA GLN A 162 -1.96 -1.13 17.21
C GLN A 162 -2.28 -0.18 18.37
N ILE A 163 -2.51 1.10 18.08
CA ILE A 163 -2.84 2.12 19.08
C ILE A 163 -4.36 2.14 19.25
N ARG A 164 -4.90 1.19 20.02
CA ARG A 164 -6.35 0.96 20.16
C ARG A 164 -6.94 1.42 21.47
N THR A 165 -6.23 1.23 22.59
CA THR A 165 -6.80 1.53 23.90
C THR A 165 -6.67 3.01 24.23
N THR A 166 -7.61 3.51 25.05
CA THR A 166 -7.61 4.89 25.54
C THR A 166 -6.30 5.25 26.26
N GLU A 167 -5.69 4.29 26.94
CA GLU A 167 -4.40 4.43 27.62
C GLU A 167 -3.25 4.63 26.61
N GLN A 168 -3.19 3.84 25.53
CA GLN A 168 -2.19 3.99 24.47
C GLN A 168 -2.33 5.34 23.75
N VAL A 169 -3.56 5.73 23.41
CA VAL A 169 -3.86 7.02 22.77
C VAL A 169 -3.45 8.20 23.66
N ASN A 170 -3.77 8.13 24.96
CA ASN A 170 -3.37 9.15 25.94
C ASN A 170 -1.85 9.16 26.18
N ALA A 171 -1.17 8.01 26.14
CA ALA A 171 0.29 7.94 26.24
C ALA A 171 0.99 8.59 25.03
N ALA A 172 0.47 8.40 23.82
CA ALA A 172 0.96 9.10 22.62
C ALA A 172 0.74 10.61 22.72
N LEU A 173 -0.44 11.05 23.15
CA LEU A 173 -0.78 12.47 23.39
C LEU A 173 0.18 13.12 24.40
N ALA A 174 0.33 12.50 25.57
CA ALA A 174 1.21 12.99 26.64
C ALA A 174 2.67 13.09 26.18
N SER A 175 3.14 12.13 25.39
CA SER A 175 4.50 12.11 24.86
C SER A 175 4.74 13.22 23.82
N CYS A 176 3.78 13.48 22.94
CA CYS A 176 3.85 14.59 21.98
C CYS A 176 3.86 15.96 22.69
N MET A 177 3.03 16.13 23.73
CA MET A 177 3.01 17.35 24.54
C MET A 177 4.31 17.55 25.35
N ALA A 178 4.84 16.48 25.97
CA ALA A 178 6.08 16.53 26.76
C ALA A 178 7.30 16.89 25.90
N LEU A 179 7.42 16.29 24.72
CA LEU A 179 8.50 16.56 23.76
C LEU A 179 8.31 17.84 22.95
N LYS A 180 7.16 18.52 23.11
CA LYS A 180 6.72 19.73 22.41
C LYS A 180 6.81 19.55 20.89
N LEU A 181 6.12 18.53 20.37
CA LEU A 181 6.08 18.27 18.95
C LEU A 181 5.06 19.18 18.24
N ASP A 182 5.45 19.69 17.08
CA ASP A 182 4.56 20.35 16.13
C ASP A 182 3.94 19.32 15.16
N GLY A 183 4.65 18.22 14.92
CA GLY A 183 4.19 17.11 14.07
C GLY A 183 4.58 15.73 14.60
N LEU A 184 3.72 14.73 14.33
CA LEU A 184 3.97 13.30 14.52
C LEU A 184 3.73 12.57 13.19
N VAL A 185 4.77 11.93 12.65
CA VAL A 185 4.74 11.20 11.39
C VAL A 185 4.69 9.69 11.66
N ILE A 186 3.60 9.04 11.26
CA ILE A 186 3.39 7.60 11.45
C ILE A 186 3.62 6.88 10.13
N ILE A 187 4.67 6.07 10.06
CA ILE A 187 5.11 5.38 8.85
C ILE A 187 4.67 3.91 8.94
N GLY A 188 3.69 3.51 8.12
CA GLY A 188 3.18 2.14 8.14
C GLY A 188 2.03 1.88 7.15
N GLY A 189 1.38 0.73 7.32
CA GLY A 189 0.30 0.25 6.44
C GLY A 189 -1.09 0.76 6.83
N VAL A 190 -2.13 0.05 6.37
CA VAL A 190 -3.54 0.40 6.60
C VAL A 190 -3.84 0.64 8.07
N THR A 191 -3.52 -0.32 8.96
CA THR A 191 -3.76 -0.21 10.40
C THR A 191 -3.08 1.00 11.03
N SER A 192 -1.81 1.26 10.69
CA SER A 192 -1.06 2.41 11.19
C SER A 192 -1.63 3.75 10.73
N ASN A 193 -2.25 3.81 9.55
CA ASN A 193 -2.91 5.01 9.05
C ASN A 193 -4.31 5.20 9.67
N THR A 194 -5.02 4.11 10.02
CA THR A 194 -6.21 4.18 10.88
C THR A 194 -5.87 4.75 12.26
N ASP A 195 -4.78 4.27 12.87
CA ASP A 195 -4.30 4.77 14.16
C ASP A 195 -3.88 6.24 14.08
N ALA A 196 -3.26 6.66 12.96
CA ALA A 196 -2.94 8.07 12.69
C ALA A 196 -4.19 8.97 12.62
N ALA A 197 -5.26 8.51 11.97
CA ALA A 197 -6.53 9.24 11.92
C ALA A 197 -7.16 9.36 13.32
N GLN A 198 -7.22 8.26 14.08
CA GLN A 198 -7.76 8.23 15.44
C GLN A 198 -6.96 9.14 16.41
N LEU A 199 -5.64 9.16 16.29
CA LEU A 199 -4.77 10.08 17.02
C LEU A 199 -5.02 11.53 16.60
N SER A 200 -5.16 11.83 15.30
CA SER A 200 -5.41 13.19 14.82
C SER A 200 -6.72 13.77 15.38
N GLU A 201 -7.78 12.96 15.44
CA GLU A 201 -9.07 13.35 16.04
C GLU A 201 -8.91 13.61 17.54
N THR A 202 -8.34 12.66 18.27
CA THR A 202 -8.14 12.79 19.73
C THR A 202 -7.25 13.98 20.09
N PHE A 203 -6.24 14.27 19.26
CA PHE A 203 -5.35 15.42 19.44
C PHE A 203 -6.09 16.74 19.19
N ALA A 204 -7.00 16.80 18.21
CA ALA A 204 -7.85 17.96 17.97
C ALA A 204 -8.81 18.23 19.14
N ASP A 205 -9.50 17.19 19.63
CA ASP A 205 -10.41 17.28 20.78
C ASP A 205 -9.69 17.69 22.07
N ALA A 206 -8.49 17.14 22.30
CA ALA A 206 -7.61 17.53 23.40
C ALA A 206 -6.94 18.91 23.22
N LYS A 207 -7.19 19.61 22.10
CA LYS A 207 -6.59 20.90 21.72
C LYS A 207 -5.06 20.87 21.70
N CYS A 208 -4.49 19.71 21.35
CA CYS A 208 -3.06 19.55 21.11
C CYS A 208 -2.65 20.31 19.84
N THR A 209 -1.49 20.97 19.88
CA THR A 209 -0.94 21.67 18.71
C THR A 209 -0.33 20.71 17.69
N THR A 210 0.16 19.55 18.14
CA THR A 210 0.79 18.51 17.31
C THR A 210 -0.15 18.06 16.18
N LYS A 211 0.33 18.08 14.93
CA LYS A 211 -0.37 17.51 13.77
C LYS A 211 0.08 16.08 13.51
N VAL A 212 -0.85 15.17 13.25
CA VAL A 212 -0.53 13.77 12.93
C VAL A 212 -0.59 13.57 11.43
N VAL A 213 0.43 12.93 10.85
CA VAL A 213 0.54 12.63 9.42
C VAL A 213 0.83 11.14 9.24
N GLY A 214 -0.05 10.43 8.53
CA GLY A 214 0.17 9.05 8.12
C GLY A 214 0.93 8.97 6.79
N VAL A 215 1.89 8.06 6.67
CA VAL A 215 2.65 7.80 5.44
C VAL A 215 2.39 6.37 4.96
N PRO A 216 1.92 6.16 3.71
CA PRO A 216 1.49 4.86 3.21
C PRO A 216 2.69 3.96 2.82
N VAL A 217 3.24 3.24 3.81
CA VAL A 217 4.40 2.36 3.64
C VAL A 217 4.01 0.93 3.99
N THR A 218 3.74 0.12 2.97
CA THR A 218 3.29 -1.28 3.11
C THR A 218 3.68 -2.11 1.89
N LEU A 219 3.99 -3.37 2.16
CA LEU A 219 4.36 -4.37 1.16
C LEU A 219 3.17 -4.89 0.32
N ASN A 220 1.94 -4.71 0.81
CA ASN A 220 0.75 -5.31 0.23
C ASN A 220 0.22 -4.54 -0.99
N GLY A 221 0.45 -3.22 -1.07
CA GLY A 221 -0.22 -2.37 -2.05
C GLY A 221 -1.73 -2.23 -1.81
N ASP A 222 -2.17 -2.45 -0.57
CA ASP A 222 -3.57 -2.48 -0.10
C ASP A 222 -4.11 -1.11 0.32
N LEU A 223 -3.25 -0.22 0.82
CA LEU A 223 -3.59 1.15 1.15
C LEU A 223 -3.72 2.00 -0.13
N ARG A 224 -4.83 1.79 -0.86
CA ARG A 224 -5.14 2.45 -2.13
C ARG A 224 -6.57 3.01 -2.21
N ASN A 225 -6.71 4.15 -2.89
CA ASN A 225 -7.94 4.83 -3.28
C ASN A 225 -7.63 5.77 -4.48
N GLN A 226 -8.55 6.65 -4.86
CA GLN A 226 -8.43 7.58 -6.00
C GLN A 226 -7.35 8.68 -5.84
N PHE A 227 -6.76 8.83 -4.65
CA PHE A 227 -5.78 9.87 -4.28
C PHE A 227 -4.51 9.33 -3.59
N VAL A 228 -4.47 8.05 -3.24
CA VAL A 228 -3.31 7.32 -2.71
C VAL A 228 -3.33 5.99 -3.42
N GLU A 229 -2.36 5.72 -4.25
CA GLU A 229 -2.64 4.82 -5.37
C GLU A 229 -1.55 3.75 -5.54
N THR A 230 -0.40 3.91 -4.88
CA THR A 230 0.43 2.80 -4.42
C THR A 230 1.07 3.13 -3.08
N SER A 231 1.58 2.12 -2.38
CA SER A 231 2.36 2.25 -1.16
C SER A 231 3.86 2.13 -1.42
N VAL A 232 4.67 2.73 -0.55
CA VAL A 232 6.14 2.63 -0.60
C VAL A 232 6.60 1.20 -0.31
N GLY A 233 7.50 0.71 -1.17
CA GLY A 233 8.13 -0.60 -1.11
C GLY A 233 7.41 -1.69 -1.91
N PHE A 234 6.19 -1.42 -2.40
CA PHE A 234 5.42 -2.36 -3.23
C PHE A 234 6.14 -2.69 -4.55
N ASP A 235 6.71 -1.69 -5.23
CA ASP A 235 7.44 -1.88 -6.49
C ASP A 235 8.67 -2.78 -6.31
N THR A 236 9.47 -2.49 -5.28
CA THR A 236 10.65 -3.29 -4.90
C THR A 236 10.27 -4.72 -4.56
N ILE A 237 9.23 -4.92 -3.73
CA ILE A 237 8.82 -6.25 -3.28
C ILE A 237 8.25 -7.07 -4.44
N CYS A 238 7.43 -6.49 -5.31
CA CYS A 238 6.99 -7.15 -6.53
C CYS A 238 8.17 -7.56 -7.41
N LYS A 239 9.20 -6.71 -7.60
CA LYS A 239 10.38 -7.04 -8.41
C LYS A 239 11.22 -8.15 -7.79
N VAL A 240 11.54 -8.06 -6.50
CA VAL A 240 12.34 -9.10 -5.79
C VAL A 240 11.60 -10.44 -5.77
N ASN A 241 10.30 -10.44 -5.46
CA ASN A 241 9.52 -11.68 -5.52
C ASN A 241 9.40 -12.21 -6.96
N SER A 242 9.21 -11.36 -7.98
CA SER A 242 9.17 -11.80 -9.38
C SER A 242 10.50 -12.39 -9.85
N GLN A 243 11.64 -11.88 -9.37
CA GLN A 243 12.96 -12.45 -9.62
C GLN A 243 13.08 -13.85 -8.98
N LEU A 244 12.70 -13.99 -7.71
CA LEU A 244 12.73 -15.28 -6.99
C LEU A 244 11.80 -16.31 -7.65
N ILE A 245 10.56 -15.91 -7.95
CA ILE A 245 9.58 -16.71 -8.69
C ILE A 245 10.15 -17.12 -10.05
N SER A 246 10.72 -16.20 -10.82
CA SER A 246 11.31 -16.53 -12.13
C SER A 246 12.49 -17.49 -12.03
N ASN A 247 13.31 -17.40 -10.98
CA ASN A 247 14.39 -18.36 -10.76
C ASN A 247 13.80 -19.75 -10.49
N VAL A 248 12.74 -19.84 -9.67
CA VAL A 248 11.98 -21.09 -9.48
C VAL A 248 11.31 -21.57 -10.77
N CYS A 249 10.79 -20.68 -11.64
CA CYS A 249 10.25 -21.05 -12.95
C CYS A 249 11.31 -21.59 -13.90
N THR A 250 12.52 -21.03 -13.87
CA THR A 250 13.64 -21.48 -14.71
C THR A 250 14.17 -22.84 -14.23
N ASP A 251 14.22 -23.04 -12.91
CA ASP A 251 14.46 -24.35 -12.31
C ASP A 251 13.34 -25.34 -12.61
N ALA A 252 12.06 -24.93 -12.56
CA ALA A 252 10.90 -25.78 -12.84
C ALA A 252 10.74 -26.13 -14.34
N LEU A 253 11.18 -25.29 -15.27
CA LEU A 253 11.40 -25.67 -16.68
C LEU A 253 12.42 -26.82 -16.80
N SER A 254 13.38 -26.87 -15.88
CA SER A 254 14.40 -27.93 -15.81
C SER A 254 13.99 -29.12 -14.92
N ALA A 255 12.91 -29.01 -14.13
CA ALA A 255 12.59 -29.91 -13.01
C ALA A 255 11.08 -30.18 -12.74
N GLU A 256 10.20 -29.85 -13.68
CA GLU A 256 8.79 -30.22 -13.83
C GLU A 256 7.75 -29.99 -12.64
N LYS A 257 7.16 -28.78 -12.37
CA LYS A 257 6.09 -28.52 -11.31
C LYS A 257 5.02 -27.35 -11.58
N VAL A 258 3.66 -27.49 -11.70
CA VAL A 258 2.54 -26.60 -12.33
C VAL A 258 2.18 -25.13 -11.77
N ILE A 259 1.59 -24.09 -12.50
CA ILE A 259 1.10 -22.69 -12.06
C ILE A 259 -0.45 -22.52 -11.83
N LEU A 260 -0.89 -21.77 -10.80
CA LEU A 260 -2.22 -21.09 -10.69
C LEU A 260 -2.12 -19.68 -10.04
N GLY A 261 -3.21 -18.87 -10.11
CA GLY A 261 -3.36 -17.57 -9.44
C GLY A 261 -4.83 -17.12 -9.26
N GLU A 262 -5.10 -16.41 -8.16
CA GLU A 262 -6.35 -15.79 -7.65
C GLU A 262 -7.67 -15.83 -8.46
N GLU A 263 -8.60 -16.72 -8.08
CA GLU A 263 -10.05 -16.56 -8.33
C GLU A 263 -10.94 -17.12 -7.20
N VAL A 264 -10.51 -17.08 -5.94
CA VAL A 264 -11.21 -17.74 -4.82
C VAL A 264 -12.32 -16.89 -4.21
N ALA A 265 -12.03 -15.66 -3.78
CA ALA A 265 -12.96 -14.81 -3.04
C ALA A 265 -14.23 -14.45 -3.84
N ALA A 266 -14.08 -14.14 -5.14
CA ALA A 266 -15.19 -13.76 -6.01
C ALA A 266 -16.14 -14.92 -6.34
N SER A 267 -15.60 -16.14 -6.41
CA SER A 267 -16.33 -17.33 -6.87
C SER A 267 -16.76 -18.26 -5.71
N LYS A 268 -16.51 -17.87 -4.45
CA LYS A 268 -16.82 -18.63 -3.23
C LYS A 268 -16.32 -20.09 -3.26
N LEU A 269 -15.13 -20.30 -3.83
CA LEU A 269 -14.56 -21.65 -3.97
C LEU A 269 -14.20 -22.24 -2.60
N THR A 270 -14.52 -23.52 -2.39
CA THR A 270 -14.06 -24.26 -1.21
C THR A 270 -12.59 -24.66 -1.36
N LEU A 271 -11.96 -25.10 -0.27
CA LEU A 271 -10.60 -25.68 -0.31
C LEU A 271 -10.55 -26.92 -1.23
N PHE A 272 -11.66 -27.67 -1.31
CA PHE A 272 -11.82 -28.80 -2.21
C PHE A 272 -11.89 -28.37 -3.68
N ASP A 273 -12.63 -27.31 -4.01
CA ASP A 273 -12.71 -26.79 -5.37
C ASP A 273 -11.36 -26.27 -5.87
N ILE A 274 -10.63 -25.55 -5.02
CA ILE A 274 -9.26 -25.10 -5.33
C ILE A 274 -8.36 -26.30 -5.61
N THR A 275 -8.33 -27.27 -4.68
CA THR A 275 -7.56 -28.52 -4.82
C THR A 275 -7.88 -29.22 -6.14
N LYS A 276 -9.18 -29.35 -6.46
CA LYS A 276 -9.66 -29.98 -7.69
C LYS A 276 -9.21 -29.21 -8.94
N GLN A 277 -9.28 -27.87 -8.95
CA GLN A 277 -8.76 -27.07 -10.06
C GLN A 277 -7.25 -27.27 -10.28
N ILE A 278 -6.45 -27.41 -9.20
CA ILE A 278 -5.03 -27.76 -9.34
C ILE A 278 -4.86 -29.14 -9.98
N CYS A 279 -5.60 -30.15 -9.48
CA CYS A 279 -5.55 -31.52 -10.01
C CYS A 279 -6.01 -31.59 -11.49
N ASP A 280 -7.06 -30.87 -11.85
CA ASP A 280 -7.60 -30.80 -13.21
C ASP A 280 -6.60 -30.11 -14.16
N ALA A 281 -5.92 -29.04 -13.71
CA ALA A 281 -4.84 -28.40 -14.46
C ALA A 281 -3.59 -29.30 -14.61
N ILE A 282 -3.20 -30.03 -13.56
CA ILE A 282 -2.10 -31.02 -13.62
C ILE A 282 -2.44 -32.12 -14.63
N GLN A 283 -3.68 -32.62 -14.61
CA GLN A 283 -4.14 -33.63 -15.55
C GLN A 283 -4.15 -33.12 -16.99
N ALA A 284 -4.74 -31.95 -17.26
CA ALA A 284 -4.80 -31.35 -18.60
C ALA A 284 -3.41 -31.03 -19.18
N ARG A 285 -2.42 -30.74 -18.32
CA ARG A 285 -1.01 -30.57 -18.74
C ARG A 285 -0.31 -31.91 -18.96
N ALA A 286 -0.57 -32.92 -18.13
CA ALA A 286 -0.07 -34.28 -18.33
C ALA A 286 -0.59 -34.93 -19.63
N GLU A 287 -1.80 -34.58 -20.09
CA GLU A 287 -2.34 -34.95 -21.40
C GLU A 287 -1.59 -34.31 -22.59
N GLN A 288 -0.75 -33.30 -22.33
CA GLN A 288 0.16 -32.65 -23.29
C GLN A 288 1.63 -33.04 -23.06
N ASP A 289 1.90 -34.14 -22.34
CA ASP A 289 3.24 -34.56 -21.86
C ASP A 289 3.97 -33.50 -21.01
N LYS A 290 3.26 -32.49 -20.49
CA LYS A 290 3.79 -31.44 -19.60
C LYS A 290 3.48 -31.77 -18.16
N PHE A 291 4.49 -32.18 -17.40
CA PHE A 291 4.35 -32.43 -15.97
C PHE A 291 4.69 -31.16 -15.12
N HIS A 292 4.56 -29.92 -15.65
CA HIS A 292 5.26 -28.70 -15.14
C HIS A 292 4.58 -27.29 -15.15
N GLY A 293 5.15 -26.24 -14.50
CA GLY A 293 4.61 -24.86 -14.24
C GLY A 293 5.36 -24.08 -13.12
N VAL A 294 4.65 -23.37 -12.19
CA VAL A 294 4.96 -22.93 -10.77
C VAL A 294 3.74 -22.32 -10.02
N VAL A 295 3.15 -22.91 -8.95
CA VAL A 295 1.93 -22.36 -8.31
C VAL A 295 2.22 -21.06 -7.52
N LEU A 296 1.43 -20.00 -7.74
CA LEU A 296 1.48 -18.79 -6.95
C LEU A 296 0.23 -18.69 -6.04
N LEU A 297 0.46 -18.82 -4.74
CA LEU A 297 -0.58 -18.74 -3.71
C LEU A 297 -0.39 -17.43 -2.93
N PRO A 298 -1.42 -16.58 -2.78
CA PRO A 298 -1.34 -15.43 -1.89
C PRO A 298 -1.38 -15.87 -0.41
N GLU A 299 -0.67 -15.16 0.46
CA GLU A 299 -0.60 -15.42 1.92
C GLU A 299 -2.00 -15.47 2.56
N GLY A 300 -2.90 -14.56 2.17
CA GLY A 300 -4.28 -14.48 2.64
C GLY A 300 -5.31 -15.39 1.93
N LEU A 301 -4.87 -16.38 1.13
CA LEU A 301 -5.80 -17.23 0.37
C LEU A 301 -6.86 -17.90 1.26
N ILE A 302 -6.48 -18.31 2.47
CA ILE A 302 -7.35 -19.06 3.37
C ILE A 302 -8.45 -18.22 4.01
N GLU A 303 -8.23 -16.91 4.18
CA GLU A 303 -9.27 -15.97 4.62
C GLU A 303 -10.40 -15.84 3.59
N SER A 304 -10.05 -16.02 2.31
CA SER A 304 -11.00 -15.97 1.20
C SER A 304 -11.87 -17.23 1.08
N ILE A 305 -11.57 -18.29 1.86
CA ILE A 305 -12.33 -19.56 1.85
C ILE A 305 -13.31 -19.53 3.03
N PRO A 306 -14.64 -19.44 2.80
CA PRO A 306 -15.61 -19.21 3.88
C PRO A 306 -15.58 -20.23 5.02
N GLU A 307 -15.34 -21.51 4.69
CA GLU A 307 -15.24 -22.61 5.65
C GLU A 307 -14.04 -22.47 6.60
N ILE A 308 -12.89 -22.04 6.06
CA ILE A 308 -11.68 -21.83 6.85
C ILE A 308 -11.77 -20.53 7.63
N TYR A 309 -12.27 -19.45 7.02
CA TYR A 309 -12.48 -18.17 7.70
C TYR A 309 -13.36 -18.32 8.95
N ALA A 310 -14.47 -19.05 8.86
CA ALA A 310 -15.32 -19.35 10.01
C ALA A 310 -14.60 -20.18 11.09
N LEU A 311 -13.70 -21.10 10.70
CA LEU A 311 -12.88 -21.87 11.63
C LEU A 311 -11.79 -21.01 12.30
N LEU A 312 -11.16 -20.10 11.56
CA LEU A 312 -10.16 -19.16 12.09
C LEU A 312 -10.80 -18.23 13.11
N GLN A 313 -12.00 -17.68 12.84
CA GLN A 313 -12.74 -16.87 13.81
C GLN A 313 -13.10 -17.60 15.12
N LEU A 314 -13.10 -18.94 15.14
CA LEU A 314 -13.33 -19.76 16.34
C LEU A 314 -12.04 -20.17 17.06
N LEU A 315 -10.89 -20.13 16.39
CA LEU A 315 -9.60 -20.63 16.90
C LEU A 315 -8.60 -19.51 17.22
N LEU A 316 -8.70 -18.36 16.57
CA LEU A 316 -7.82 -17.22 16.74
C LEU A 316 -8.42 -16.23 17.74
N ASN A 317 -7.60 -15.74 18.68
CA ASN A 317 -8.05 -14.77 19.67
C ASN A 317 -8.03 -13.34 19.06
N PRO A 318 -9.09 -12.54 19.25
CA PRO A 318 -9.22 -11.21 18.64
C PRO A 318 -8.26 -10.13 19.20
N GLU A 319 -7.40 -10.47 20.17
CA GLU A 319 -6.42 -9.55 20.77
C GLU A 319 -5.06 -9.54 20.03
N SER A 320 -4.93 -10.28 18.94
CA SER A 320 -3.68 -10.38 18.16
C SER A 320 -3.91 -10.18 16.66
N ASP A 321 -3.00 -9.48 15.99
CA ASP A 321 -3.01 -9.20 14.55
C ASP A 321 -3.19 -10.47 13.70
N ASP A 322 -4.39 -10.65 13.15
CA ASP A 322 -4.80 -11.81 12.33
C ASP A 322 -3.78 -12.07 11.20
N SER A 323 -3.28 -11.00 10.56
CA SER A 323 -2.32 -11.07 9.45
C SER A 323 -0.97 -11.68 9.85
N ALA A 324 -0.60 -11.63 11.14
CA ALA A 324 0.62 -12.22 11.63
C ALA A 324 0.49 -13.73 11.88
N GLN A 325 -0.70 -14.21 12.26
CA GLN A 325 -0.99 -15.64 12.47
C GLN A 325 -1.14 -16.38 11.14
N LEU A 326 -1.76 -15.73 10.14
CA LEU A 326 -1.87 -16.24 8.77
C LEU A 326 -0.49 -16.55 8.15
N SER A 327 0.51 -15.71 8.41
CA SER A 327 1.90 -15.94 7.95
C SER A 327 2.57 -17.21 8.52
N GLN A 328 1.97 -17.84 9.54
CA GLN A 328 2.45 -19.11 10.13
C GLN A 328 1.67 -20.31 9.61
N ILE A 329 0.55 -20.11 8.91
CA ILE A 329 -0.24 -21.19 8.33
C ILE A 329 0.37 -21.53 6.98
N GLU A 330 1.06 -22.68 6.93
CA GLU A 330 1.74 -23.25 5.77
C GLU A 330 0.74 -23.75 4.71
N THR A 331 -0.05 -22.81 4.19
CA THR A 331 -1.15 -22.99 3.24
C THR A 331 -0.71 -23.74 1.99
N GLU A 332 0.52 -23.46 1.54
CA GLU A 332 1.15 -24.12 0.41
C GLU A 332 1.40 -25.62 0.66
N LYS A 333 1.73 -26.01 1.90
CA LYS A 333 1.91 -27.43 2.28
C LYS A 333 0.58 -28.14 2.44
N LEU A 334 -0.42 -27.46 3.02
CA LEU A 334 -1.78 -27.98 3.13
C LEU A 334 -2.35 -28.32 1.74
N LEU A 335 -2.28 -27.36 0.81
CA LEU A 335 -2.72 -27.58 -0.58
C LEU A 335 -1.88 -28.64 -1.28
N ALA A 336 -0.55 -28.67 -1.10
CA ALA A 336 0.30 -29.71 -1.68
C ALA A 336 -0.10 -31.12 -1.21
N GLN A 337 -0.41 -31.32 0.07
CA GLN A 337 -0.83 -32.61 0.63
C GLN A 337 -2.23 -33.03 0.14
N LEU A 338 -3.16 -32.08 -0.01
CA LEU A 338 -4.49 -32.34 -0.56
C LEU A 338 -4.42 -32.74 -2.04
N VAL A 339 -3.63 -32.01 -2.84
CA VAL A 339 -3.36 -32.33 -4.24
C VAL A 339 -2.64 -33.68 -4.37
N GLU A 340 -1.60 -33.98 -3.57
CA GLU A 340 -0.95 -35.29 -3.61
C GLU A 340 -1.96 -36.42 -3.30
N THR A 341 -2.85 -36.22 -2.33
CA THR A 341 -3.87 -37.21 -1.94
C THR A 341 -4.85 -37.50 -3.08
N GLU A 342 -5.40 -36.45 -3.70
CA GLU A 342 -6.35 -36.56 -4.81
C GLU A 342 -5.67 -37.09 -6.09
N MET A 343 -4.44 -36.67 -6.41
CA MET A 343 -3.69 -37.20 -7.56
C MET A 343 -3.33 -38.68 -7.38
N ASN A 344 -2.94 -39.10 -6.17
CA ASN A 344 -2.72 -40.52 -5.86
C ASN A 344 -4.01 -41.35 -5.96
N LYS A 345 -5.17 -40.77 -5.63
CA LYS A 345 -6.48 -41.41 -5.82
C LYS A 345 -6.80 -41.56 -7.32
N ARG A 346 -6.69 -40.49 -8.12
CA ARG A 346 -6.90 -40.53 -9.58
C ARG A 346 -5.98 -41.52 -10.29
N MET A 347 -4.74 -41.68 -9.81
CA MET A 347 -3.80 -42.69 -10.32
C MET A 347 -4.27 -44.12 -10.02
N LYS A 348 -4.80 -44.39 -8.81
CA LYS A 348 -5.39 -45.70 -8.46
C LYS A 348 -6.67 -46.01 -9.23
N GLU A 349 -7.48 -44.99 -9.51
CA GLU A 349 -8.72 -45.07 -10.29
C GLU A 349 -8.47 -45.14 -11.81
N GLY A 350 -7.24 -44.94 -12.26
CA GLY A 350 -6.85 -44.96 -13.67
C GLY A 350 -7.30 -43.73 -14.48
N THR A 351 -7.86 -42.72 -13.83
CA THR A 351 -8.32 -41.46 -14.44
C THR A 351 -7.17 -40.49 -14.73
N TYR A 352 -6.05 -40.63 -14.03
CA TYR A 352 -4.80 -39.92 -14.32
C TYR A 352 -3.68 -40.89 -14.74
N LYS A 353 -3.04 -40.60 -15.88
CA LYS A 353 -1.99 -41.44 -16.50
C LYS A 353 -0.58 -40.82 -16.49
N GLY A 354 -0.41 -39.65 -15.87
CA GLY A 354 0.88 -38.96 -15.81
C GLY A 354 1.82 -39.51 -14.72
N LYS A 355 2.97 -38.85 -14.57
CA LYS A 355 3.98 -39.18 -13.53
C LYS A 355 3.43 -38.98 -12.11
N LYS A 356 4.02 -39.64 -11.11
CA LYS A 356 3.69 -39.42 -9.69
C LYS A 356 3.84 -37.93 -9.36
N PHE A 357 2.82 -37.34 -8.75
CA PHE A 357 2.87 -35.96 -8.27
C PHE A 357 3.92 -35.80 -7.16
N ASN A 358 4.63 -34.68 -7.18
CA ASN A 358 5.56 -34.24 -6.14
C ASN A 358 5.53 -32.71 -6.10
N ALA A 359 5.59 -32.11 -4.90
CA ALA A 359 5.52 -30.68 -4.71
C ALA A 359 6.76 -30.16 -3.97
N ILE A 360 7.24 -28.97 -4.34
CA ILE A 360 8.23 -28.23 -3.58
C ILE A 360 7.61 -26.90 -3.19
N CYS A 361 7.52 -26.67 -1.88
CA CYS A 361 6.89 -25.50 -1.29
C CYS A 361 7.93 -24.39 -1.04
N HIS A 362 7.60 -23.15 -1.43
CA HIS A 362 8.44 -21.98 -1.21
C HIS A 362 7.60 -20.83 -0.66
N PHE A 363 8.05 -20.23 0.44
CA PHE A 363 7.43 -19.03 1.02
C PHE A 363 8.34 -17.81 0.82
N PHE A 364 7.90 -16.87 -0.01
CA PHE A 364 8.61 -15.63 -0.32
C PHE A 364 7.91 -14.43 0.34
N GLY A 365 8.62 -13.74 1.22
CA GLY A 365 8.11 -12.54 1.90
C GLY A 365 9.19 -11.82 2.70
N TYR A 366 9.70 -12.46 3.75
CA TYR A 366 10.73 -11.87 4.63
C TYR A 366 12.00 -11.43 3.88
N GLN A 367 12.38 -12.17 2.83
CA GLN A 367 13.55 -11.90 1.99
C GLN A 367 13.42 -10.58 1.21
N ALA A 368 12.20 -10.21 0.80
CA ALA A 368 11.93 -8.98 0.05
C ALA A 368 11.71 -7.76 0.98
N ARG A 369 11.13 -7.96 2.18
CA ARG A 369 10.82 -6.89 3.16
C ARG A 369 12.05 -6.09 3.61
N GLY A 370 13.24 -6.70 3.64
CA GLY A 370 14.51 -6.03 4.00
C GLY A 370 15.38 -5.62 2.81
N SER A 371 14.91 -5.77 1.57
CA SER A 371 15.71 -5.53 0.37
C SER A 371 16.02 -4.03 0.13
N LEU A 372 17.08 -3.76 -0.64
CA LEU A 372 17.41 -2.41 -1.07
C LEU A 372 16.30 -1.86 -1.98
N PRO A 373 15.73 -0.67 -1.71
CA PRO A 373 14.67 -0.10 -2.52
C PRO A 373 15.10 0.13 -3.97
N SER A 374 14.15 -0.04 -4.90
CA SER A 374 14.28 0.35 -6.30
C SER A 374 14.44 1.87 -6.43
N LYS A 375 14.82 2.39 -7.61
CA LYS A 375 14.80 3.85 -7.84
C LYS A 375 13.42 4.44 -7.58
N PHE A 376 12.36 3.82 -8.13
CA PHE A 376 10.97 4.24 -7.89
C PHE A 376 10.63 4.32 -6.40
N ASP A 377 10.96 3.32 -5.58
CA ASP A 377 10.68 3.37 -4.14
C ASP A 377 11.64 4.32 -3.39
N CYS A 378 12.88 4.55 -3.85
CA CYS A 378 13.75 5.59 -3.32
C CYS A 378 13.14 6.98 -3.52
N ASP A 379 12.71 7.28 -4.74
CA ASP A 379 12.05 8.53 -5.14
C ASP A 379 10.73 8.68 -4.39
N TYR A 380 9.83 7.69 -4.51
CA TYR A 380 8.52 7.76 -3.90
C TYR A 380 8.58 7.84 -2.37
N ALA A 381 9.48 7.11 -1.71
CA ALA A 381 9.67 7.24 -0.27
C ALA A 381 10.16 8.62 0.16
N TYR A 382 11.18 9.15 -0.51
CA TYR A 382 11.73 10.49 -0.27
C TYR A 382 10.65 11.58 -0.49
N LEU A 383 9.70 11.29 -1.38
CA LEU A 383 8.52 12.11 -1.66
C LEU A 383 7.30 11.83 -0.78
N SER A 384 7.24 10.74 -0.01
CA SER A 384 5.98 10.37 0.67
C SER A 384 5.66 11.25 1.87
N ASN A 385 6.66 11.94 2.45
CA ASN A 385 6.47 13.07 3.37
C ASN A 385 6.19 14.41 2.65
N ARG A 386 5.87 14.34 1.37
CA ARG A 386 5.77 15.45 0.40
C ARG A 386 4.66 15.24 -0.67
N ILE A 387 3.89 14.15 -0.56
CA ILE A 387 2.57 13.79 -1.17
C ILE A 387 2.56 13.29 -2.64
N TYR A 388 1.60 12.39 -2.97
CA TYR A 388 1.00 11.97 -4.29
C TYR A 388 1.54 10.68 -5.02
N PRO A 389 0.77 10.03 -5.97
CA PRO A 389 0.67 8.54 -6.12
C PRO A 389 0.52 7.97 -7.62
N THR A 390 0.15 6.67 -7.94
CA THR A 390 -0.78 6.13 -9.04
C THR A 390 -1.09 4.56 -9.07
N ILE A 391 -2.31 4.09 -9.53
CA ILE A 391 -2.94 2.71 -9.43
C ILE A 391 -2.82 1.80 -10.72
N ILE A 392 -3.59 0.70 -10.82
CA ILE A 392 -3.27 -0.62 -11.42
C ILE A 392 -4.48 -1.57 -11.75
N GLY A 393 -4.55 -2.13 -12.97
CA GLY A 393 -5.40 -3.30 -13.27
C GLY A 393 -5.28 -3.99 -14.67
N LEU A 394 -4.43 -5.04 -14.84
CA LEU A 394 -4.41 -5.88 -16.08
C LEU A 394 -4.31 -7.41 -15.94
N LEU A 395 -4.07 -7.97 -14.75
CA LEU A 395 -3.70 -9.39 -14.64
C LEU A 395 -4.83 -10.39 -15.03
N ARG A 396 -6.09 -9.98 -14.93
CA ARG A 396 -7.27 -10.83 -15.15
C ARG A 396 -7.38 -11.41 -16.58
N ASN A 397 -6.98 -10.67 -17.62
CA ASN A 397 -7.26 -11.06 -19.01
C ASN A 397 -6.33 -12.14 -19.60
N ASN A 398 -5.26 -12.54 -18.90
CA ASN A 398 -4.25 -13.46 -19.43
C ASN A 398 -4.09 -14.78 -18.64
N ALA A 399 -4.75 -14.93 -17.49
CA ALA A 399 -4.55 -16.07 -16.58
C ALA A 399 -4.76 -17.44 -17.26
N THR A 400 -5.85 -17.60 -18.03
CA THR A 400 -6.17 -18.84 -18.75
C THR A 400 -5.12 -19.24 -19.79
N LYS A 401 -4.41 -18.25 -20.36
CA LYS A 401 -3.32 -18.50 -21.31
C LYS A 401 -2.04 -18.96 -20.60
N PHE A 402 -1.69 -18.32 -19.49
CA PHE A 402 -0.54 -18.70 -18.66
C PHE A 402 -0.68 -20.08 -18.00
N LEU A 403 -1.91 -20.60 -17.88
CA LEU A 403 -2.17 -21.95 -17.36
C LEU A 403 -1.70 -23.06 -18.33
N MET A 404 -1.78 -22.82 -19.64
CA MET A 404 -1.55 -23.85 -20.68
C MET A 404 -0.22 -23.67 -21.42
N ASP A 405 0.19 -22.43 -21.67
CA ASP A 405 1.44 -22.11 -22.38
C ASP A 405 2.59 -21.83 -21.39
N ASP A 406 3.80 -22.34 -21.70
CA ASP A 406 5.02 -22.16 -20.90
C ASP A 406 5.70 -20.79 -21.11
N ILE A 407 4.93 -19.72 -20.89
CA ILE A 407 5.34 -18.32 -21.11
C ILE A 407 5.98 -17.73 -19.85
N TYR A 408 7.08 -18.32 -19.40
CA TYR A 408 7.86 -17.75 -18.30
C TYR A 408 8.63 -16.52 -18.79
N ARG A 409 8.57 -15.43 -18.02
CA ARG A 409 9.42 -14.25 -18.21
C ARG A 409 10.43 -14.18 -17.09
N ASN A 410 11.70 -14.01 -17.45
CA ASN A 410 12.74 -13.68 -16.48
C ASN A 410 12.95 -12.15 -16.45
N PRO A 411 12.52 -11.46 -15.38
CA PRO A 411 12.71 -10.02 -15.24
C PRO A 411 14.16 -9.65 -14.89
N GLY A 412 15.00 -10.62 -14.54
CA GLY A 412 16.35 -10.42 -14.02
C GLY A 412 16.35 -9.87 -12.59
N PRO A 413 17.55 -9.61 -12.02
CA PRO A 413 17.69 -8.91 -10.75
C PRO A 413 17.31 -7.44 -10.87
N LEU A 414 16.85 -6.86 -9.75
CA LEU A 414 16.60 -5.42 -9.62
C LEU A 414 17.85 -4.63 -10.02
N GLN A 415 17.75 -3.84 -11.10
CA GLN A 415 18.83 -2.94 -11.54
C GLN A 415 18.76 -1.61 -10.80
N PHE A 416 19.92 -1.14 -10.35
CA PHE A 416 20.06 0.15 -9.65
C PHE A 416 20.67 1.25 -10.51
N ASP A 417 21.22 0.89 -11.66
CA ASP A 417 21.82 1.79 -12.66
C ASP A 417 21.69 1.15 -14.06
N GLY A 418 21.90 1.94 -15.11
CA GLY A 418 21.84 1.50 -16.51
C GLY A 418 20.42 1.19 -17.03
N PRO A 419 20.32 0.69 -18.28
CA PRO A 419 19.03 0.42 -18.92
C PRO A 419 18.15 -0.53 -18.11
N GLY A 420 16.96 -0.06 -17.74
CA GLY A 420 15.98 -0.84 -16.98
C GLY A 420 15.92 -0.54 -15.48
N SER A 421 16.83 0.25 -14.91
CA SER A 421 16.77 0.68 -13.50
C SER A 421 15.49 1.45 -13.16
N ASP A 422 14.96 2.16 -14.15
CA ASP A 422 13.80 3.07 -14.01
C ASP A 422 12.49 2.37 -14.45
N SER A 423 12.57 1.06 -14.74
CA SER A 423 11.37 0.24 -14.96
C SER A 423 10.46 0.30 -13.74
N LYS A 424 9.15 0.36 -13.95
CA LYS A 424 8.14 0.27 -12.89
C LYS A 424 7.45 -1.08 -13.00
N THR A 425 6.88 -1.56 -11.90
CA THR A 425 6.00 -2.75 -11.93
C THR A 425 4.96 -2.62 -13.05
N VAL A 426 4.71 -3.72 -13.79
CA VAL A 426 3.69 -3.76 -14.88
C VAL A 426 2.35 -3.25 -14.38
N THR A 427 2.03 -3.69 -13.17
CA THR A 427 1.05 -3.21 -12.20
C THR A 427 0.84 -1.67 -12.37
N LEU A 428 1.86 -0.82 -12.23
CA LEU A 428 1.79 0.66 -12.39
C LEU A 428 1.73 1.20 -13.84
N CYS A 429 2.06 0.40 -14.85
CA CYS A 429 2.28 0.86 -16.24
C CYS A 429 1.00 0.86 -17.10
N VAL A 430 -0.18 0.72 -16.48
CA VAL A 430 -1.25 -0.10 -17.05
C VAL A 430 -2.66 0.50 -16.94
N GLU A 431 -2.93 1.32 -15.94
CA GLU A 431 -4.30 1.78 -15.66
C GLU A 431 -4.63 3.16 -16.27
N ASP A 432 -5.91 3.51 -16.21
CA ASP A 432 -6.59 4.47 -17.09
C ASP A 432 -6.28 5.93 -16.67
N GLN A 433 -5.50 6.62 -17.48
CA GLN A 433 -4.46 7.58 -17.04
C GLN A 433 -4.90 8.96 -16.49
N ASP A 434 -6.19 9.20 -16.20
CA ASP A 434 -6.66 10.57 -15.87
C ASP A 434 -7.95 10.65 -15.02
N TYR A 435 -7.91 10.20 -13.76
CA TYR A 435 -9.05 10.35 -12.84
C TYR A 435 -9.41 11.83 -12.57
N MET A 436 -8.42 12.66 -12.22
CA MET A 436 -8.66 14.07 -11.87
C MET A 436 -9.07 14.92 -13.08
N GLY A 437 -8.54 14.66 -14.28
CA GLY A 437 -9.00 15.33 -15.50
C GLY A 437 -10.38 14.88 -15.94
N ARG A 438 -10.81 13.64 -15.64
CA ARG A 438 -12.22 13.21 -15.78
C ARG A 438 -13.15 14.00 -14.85
N ILE A 439 -12.76 14.24 -13.59
CA ILE A 439 -13.51 15.15 -12.68
C ILE A 439 -13.56 16.57 -13.26
N LYS A 440 -12.42 17.14 -13.67
CA LYS A 440 -12.37 18.50 -14.25
C LYS A 440 -13.23 18.61 -15.51
N LYS A 441 -13.29 17.56 -16.33
CA LYS A 441 -14.15 17.47 -17.52
C LYS A 441 -15.64 17.38 -17.15
N LEU A 442 -16.00 16.68 -16.08
CA LEU A 442 -17.36 16.68 -15.54
C LEU A 442 -17.75 18.07 -15.02
N GLN A 443 -16.88 18.73 -14.25
CA GLN A 443 -17.07 20.12 -13.78
C GLN A 443 -17.23 21.10 -14.95
N GLN A 444 -16.45 20.94 -16.03
CA GLN A 444 -16.62 21.71 -17.27
C GLN A 444 -18.01 21.51 -17.89
N TYR A 445 -18.51 20.28 -17.99
CA TYR A 445 -19.87 20.04 -18.49
C TYR A 445 -20.96 20.70 -17.63
N LEU A 446 -20.82 20.65 -16.29
CA LEU A 446 -21.74 21.32 -15.37
C LEU A 446 -21.74 22.85 -15.55
N GLU A 447 -20.56 23.45 -15.73
CA GLU A 447 -20.45 24.89 -15.97
C GLU A 447 -20.95 25.29 -17.37
N GLU A 448 -20.85 24.44 -18.39
CA GLU A 448 -21.52 24.66 -19.69
C GLU A 448 -23.05 24.59 -19.58
N VAL A 449 -23.61 23.63 -18.83
CA VAL A 449 -25.06 23.58 -18.55
C VAL A 449 -25.50 24.85 -17.81
N ARG A 450 -24.73 25.30 -16.82
CA ARG A 450 -24.97 26.57 -16.10
C ARG A 450 -24.88 27.79 -17.02
N LYS A 451 -24.00 27.77 -18.03
CA LYS A 451 -23.91 28.85 -19.02
C LYS A 451 -25.13 28.93 -19.94
N ILE A 452 -25.72 27.78 -20.27
CA ILE A 452 -26.94 27.66 -21.10
C ILE A 452 -28.19 28.05 -20.30
N VAL A 453 -28.31 27.58 -19.06
CA VAL A 453 -29.48 27.81 -18.19
C VAL A 453 -29.34 29.12 -17.40
N LYS A 454 -29.38 30.25 -18.13
CA LYS A 454 -29.37 31.61 -17.57
C LYS A 454 -30.76 32.26 -17.59
N PRO A 455 -31.00 33.30 -16.77
CA PRO A 455 -32.23 34.12 -16.87
C PRO A 455 -32.45 34.58 -18.31
N GLY A 456 -33.57 34.15 -18.92
CA GLY A 456 -33.89 34.37 -20.34
C GLY A 456 -33.79 33.14 -21.26
N CYS A 457 -33.33 31.98 -20.78
CA CYS A 457 -33.42 30.73 -21.55
C CYS A 457 -34.88 30.26 -21.71
N SER A 458 -35.16 29.41 -22.71
CA SER A 458 -36.53 28.91 -22.94
C SER A 458 -36.99 27.93 -21.85
N GLN A 459 -38.30 27.83 -21.67
CA GLN A 459 -38.94 26.89 -20.74
C GLN A 459 -38.61 25.43 -21.10
N GLU A 460 -38.53 25.08 -22.38
CA GLU A 460 -38.17 23.71 -22.79
C GLU A 460 -36.73 23.38 -22.42
N VAL A 461 -35.78 24.31 -22.64
CA VAL A 461 -34.36 24.12 -22.30
C VAL A 461 -34.17 23.95 -20.79
N LEU A 462 -34.81 24.79 -19.98
CA LEU A 462 -34.78 24.67 -18.52
C LEU A 462 -35.37 23.33 -18.05
N LYS A 463 -36.52 22.91 -18.60
CA LYS A 463 -37.17 21.65 -18.26
C LYS A 463 -36.35 20.42 -18.67
N ALA A 464 -35.72 20.46 -19.84
CA ALA A 464 -34.84 19.40 -20.32
C ALA A 464 -33.58 19.28 -19.46
N ALA A 465 -32.94 20.39 -19.11
CA ALA A 465 -31.78 20.41 -18.22
C ALA A 465 -32.11 19.86 -16.82
N LEU A 466 -33.22 20.29 -16.22
CA LEU A 466 -33.68 19.77 -14.93
C LEU A 466 -33.96 18.25 -14.99
N SER A 467 -34.64 17.77 -16.03
CA SER A 467 -34.95 16.34 -16.18
C SER A 467 -33.70 15.48 -16.38
N ALA A 468 -32.73 15.97 -17.16
CA ALA A 468 -31.47 15.26 -17.39
C ALA A 468 -30.62 15.22 -16.12
N MET A 469 -30.48 16.35 -15.42
CA MET A 469 -29.72 16.41 -14.17
C MET A 469 -30.35 15.56 -13.07
N ALA A 470 -31.67 15.58 -12.91
CA ALA A 470 -32.38 14.71 -11.97
C ALA A 470 -32.10 13.23 -12.25
N SER A 471 -32.28 12.79 -13.52
CA SER A 471 -32.02 11.41 -13.90
C SER A 471 -30.56 10.97 -13.67
N VAL A 472 -29.58 11.86 -13.89
CA VAL A 472 -28.16 11.57 -13.60
C VAL A 472 -27.95 11.47 -12.09
N THR A 473 -28.53 12.36 -11.29
CA THR A 473 -28.46 12.29 -9.81
C THR A 473 -29.09 11.02 -9.27
N ASP A 474 -30.26 10.62 -9.76
CA ASP A 474 -30.95 9.39 -9.36
C ASP A 474 -30.09 8.15 -9.66
N VAL A 475 -29.56 8.04 -10.89
CA VAL A 475 -28.68 6.92 -11.31
C VAL A 475 -27.41 6.88 -10.46
N LEU A 476 -26.76 8.01 -10.21
CA LEU A 476 -25.58 8.08 -9.35
C LEU A 476 -25.91 7.70 -7.90
N SER A 477 -27.07 8.11 -7.37
CA SER A 477 -27.50 7.75 -6.03
C SER A 477 -27.65 6.24 -5.87
N VAL A 478 -28.24 5.56 -6.86
CA VAL A 478 -28.40 4.10 -6.90
C VAL A 478 -27.06 3.38 -7.00
N ILE A 479 -26.12 3.90 -7.81
CA ILE A 479 -24.75 3.33 -7.93
C ILE A 479 -23.94 3.55 -6.64
N SER A 480 -24.18 4.65 -5.93
CA SER A 480 -23.51 4.97 -4.65
C SER A 480 -24.13 4.28 -3.42
N ALA A 481 -25.28 3.64 -3.57
CA ALA A 481 -25.93 2.91 -2.48
C ALA A 481 -25.19 1.60 -2.20
N PRO A 482 -25.02 1.20 -0.93
CA PRO A 482 -24.36 -0.07 -0.59
C PRO A 482 -25.17 -1.23 -1.19
N SER A 483 -24.52 -2.08 -1.96
CA SER A 483 -25.14 -3.28 -2.53
C SER A 483 -25.76 -4.13 -1.42
N PHE A 484 -27.07 -4.36 -1.52
CA PHE A 484 -27.94 -4.95 -0.49
C PHE A 484 -27.27 -6.02 0.37
N GLY A 485 -27.03 -5.70 1.65
CA GLY A 485 -26.92 -6.71 2.69
C GLY A 485 -28.22 -7.52 2.74
N GLY A 486 -28.11 -8.84 2.80
CA GLY A 486 -29.25 -9.74 2.69
C GLY A 486 -30.25 -9.55 3.84
N HIS A 487 -31.47 -9.10 3.51
CA HIS A 487 -32.60 -9.17 4.43
C HIS A 487 -33.26 -10.55 4.35
N THR A 488 -33.04 -11.33 5.41
CA THR A 488 -34.02 -12.18 6.11
C THR A 488 -35.15 -12.83 5.29
N TYR A 489 -35.10 -14.17 5.21
CA TYR A 489 -36.19 -15.03 5.67
C TYR A 489 -35.62 -16.21 6.46
#